data_AF-A0A5C3L9F3-F1
#
_entry.id   AF-A0A5C3L9F3-F1
#
_cell.length_a   1.000
_cell.length_b   1.000
_cell.length_c   1.000
_cell.angle_alpha   90.00
_cell.angle_beta   90.00
_cell.angle_gamma   90.00
#
_symmetry.space_group_name_H-M   'P 1'
#
loop_
_entity.id
_entity.type
_entity.pdbx_description
1 polymer ?
#
loop_
_entity_poly.entity_id
_entity_poly.type
_entity_poly.pdbx_seq_one_letter_code
_entity_poly.pdbx_strand_id
1 'polypeptide(L)'
;MLLLTARRISGRLGRRFNSTASQPKSHHASLYSETFPAMVPIFLLGSAVYLGLKLAQMKLSQERYLQDADSHVASLESEIAALEEKRQHTSTVSTPVLVSEPTTPRSSSWRFW
;
A
#
# COMPACT_ATOMS: atom_id res chain seq x y z
N MET A 1 -88.81 13.17 -42.28
CA MET A 1 -87.71 14.18 -42.29
C MET A 1 -87.66 14.78 -40.90
N LEU A 2 -86.61 14.77 -40.08
CA LEU A 2 -85.18 14.48 -40.18
C LEU A 2 -84.77 13.92 -38.80
N LEU A 3 -84.06 12.78 -38.74
CA LEU A 3 -83.54 12.23 -37.49
C LEU A 3 -82.21 12.88 -37.14
N LEU A 4 -82.12 13.41 -35.92
CA LEU A 4 -80.88 13.80 -35.24
C LEU A 4 -79.91 12.60 -35.19
N THR A 5 -78.69 12.78 -35.69
CA THR A 5 -77.58 11.85 -35.45
C THR A 5 -76.42 12.61 -34.83
N ALA A 6 -76.43 12.69 -33.50
CA ALA A 6 -75.24 12.95 -32.73
C ALA A 6 -74.41 11.66 -32.66
N ARG A 7 -73.20 11.64 -33.24
CA ARG A 7 -72.26 10.52 -33.05
C ARG A 7 -70.86 11.02 -32.71
N ARG A 8 -70.65 11.11 -31.40
CA ARG A 8 -69.43 10.96 -30.59
C ARG A 8 -68.11 10.88 -31.36
N ILE A 9 -67.29 11.92 -31.20
CA ILE A 9 -65.86 11.91 -31.44
C ILE A 9 -65.21 11.04 -30.36
N SER A 10 -64.89 9.79 -30.69
CA SER A 10 -64.05 8.95 -29.84
C SER A 10 -62.59 9.33 -30.06
N GLY A 11 -62.07 10.23 -29.22
CA GLY A 11 -60.63 10.40 -29.06
C GLY A 11 -60.02 9.09 -28.58
N ARG A 12 -59.22 8.43 -29.43
CA ARG A 12 -58.30 7.37 -28.98
C ARG A 12 -57.19 8.05 -28.20
N LEU A 13 -57.31 8.01 -26.87
CA LEU A 13 -56.23 8.34 -25.95
C LEU A 13 -54.96 7.56 -26.34
N GLY A 14 -53.85 8.28 -26.33
CA GLY A 14 -52.54 7.79 -26.69
C GLY A 14 -52.17 6.51 -25.94
N ARG A 15 -51.79 5.50 -26.71
CA ARG A 15 -51.11 4.30 -26.21
C ARG A 15 -49.70 4.72 -25.79
N ARG A 16 -49.51 5.08 -24.52
CA ARG A 16 -48.18 5.23 -23.92
C ARG A 16 -47.52 3.86 -23.90
N PHE A 17 -46.59 3.62 -24.81
CA PHE A 17 -45.66 2.50 -24.70
C PHE A 17 -44.67 2.85 -23.59
N ASN A 18 -44.91 2.34 -22.39
CA ASN A 18 -43.88 2.29 -21.36
C ASN A 18 -42.91 1.17 -21.75
N SER A 19 -41.88 1.50 -22.52
CA SER A 19 -40.80 0.57 -22.86
C SER A 19 -39.83 0.43 -21.70
N THR A 20 -40.28 -0.10 -20.57
CA THR A 20 -39.43 -0.99 -19.78
C THR A 20 -39.46 -2.34 -20.49
N ALA A 21 -38.96 -2.36 -21.72
CA ALA A 21 -38.76 -3.59 -22.46
C ALA A 21 -37.69 -4.35 -21.70
N SER A 22 -38.13 -5.25 -20.82
CA SER A 22 -37.34 -6.36 -20.34
C SER A 22 -36.93 -7.16 -21.56
N GLN A 23 -35.81 -6.76 -22.17
CA GLN A 23 -35.08 -7.64 -23.07
C GLN A 23 -34.96 -8.98 -22.35
N PRO A 24 -35.29 -10.11 -22.99
CA PRO A 24 -35.16 -11.41 -22.35
C PRO A 24 -33.71 -11.52 -21.88
N LYS A 25 -33.50 -11.55 -20.55
CA LYS A 25 -32.16 -11.74 -19.99
C LYS A 25 -31.59 -12.99 -20.66
N SER A 26 -30.46 -12.84 -21.34
CA SER A 26 -29.79 -13.97 -21.96
C SER A 26 -29.53 -15.02 -20.88
N HIS A 27 -29.63 -16.30 -21.22
CA HIS A 27 -29.46 -17.39 -20.27
C HIS A 27 -28.09 -17.31 -19.54
N HIS A 28 -27.10 -16.67 -20.16
CA HIS A 28 -25.81 -16.39 -19.53
C HIS A 28 -25.86 -15.24 -18.52
N ALA A 29 -26.62 -14.18 -18.78
CA ALA A 29 -26.77 -13.07 -17.85
C ALA A 29 -27.50 -13.47 -16.56
N SER A 30 -28.49 -14.37 -16.64
CA SER A 30 -29.14 -14.93 -15.44
C SER A 30 -28.15 -15.74 -14.60
N LEU A 31 -27.37 -16.62 -15.23
CA LEU A 31 -26.34 -17.43 -14.55
C LEU A 31 -25.31 -16.58 -13.81
N TYR A 32 -24.78 -15.52 -14.44
CA TYR A 32 -23.83 -14.64 -13.76
C TYR A 32 -24.49 -13.80 -12.65
N SER A 33 -25.72 -13.34 -12.86
CA SER A 33 -26.44 -12.53 -11.87
C SER A 33 -26.82 -13.30 -10.61
N GLU A 34 -27.01 -14.61 -10.72
CA GLU A 34 -27.32 -15.49 -9.58
C GLU A 34 -26.04 -15.99 -8.88
N THR A 35 -24.97 -16.22 -9.64
CA THR A 35 -23.72 -16.78 -9.11
C THR A 35 -22.82 -15.73 -8.45
N PHE A 36 -22.73 -14.52 -9.00
CA PHE A 36 -21.84 -13.48 -8.48
C PHE A 36 -22.17 -13.03 -7.05
N PRO A 37 -23.45 -12.79 -6.67
CA PRO A 37 -23.81 -12.45 -5.29
C PRO A 37 -23.45 -13.55 -4.30
N ALA A 38 -23.50 -14.82 -4.73
CA ALA A 38 -23.10 -15.96 -3.92
C ALA A 38 -21.57 -16.01 -3.69
N MET A 39 -20.75 -15.41 -4.56
CA MET A 39 -19.29 -15.36 -4.41
C MET A 39 -18.78 -14.22 -3.52
N VAL A 40 -19.53 -13.12 -3.42
CA VAL A 40 -19.19 -11.95 -2.58
C VAL A 40 -18.80 -12.34 -1.13
N PRO A 41 -19.58 -13.15 -0.39
CA PRO A 41 -19.22 -13.49 0.99
C PRO A 41 -17.93 -14.31 1.09
N ILE A 42 -17.64 -15.20 0.14
CA ILE A 42 -16.39 -15.97 0.13
C ILE A 42 -15.18 -15.04 -0.08
N PHE A 43 -15.30 -14.09 -1.00
CA PHE A 43 -14.24 -13.10 -1.25
C PHE A 43 -14.00 -12.19 -0.04
N LEU A 44 -15.08 -11.74 0.62
CA LEU A 44 -14.98 -10.95 1.84
C LEU A 44 -14.32 -11.75 2.98
N LEU A 45 -14.69 -13.02 3.14
CA LEU A 45 -14.09 -13.88 4.16
C LEU A 45 -12.60 -14.12 3.87
N GLY A 46 -12.24 -14.41 2.62
CA GLY A 46 -10.85 -14.59 2.21
C GLY A 46 -10.00 -13.33 2.40
N SER A 47 -10.53 -12.16 2.03
CA SER A 47 -9.82 -10.89 2.23
C SER A 47 -9.68 -10.53 3.72
N ALA A 48 -10.70 -10.74 4.54
CA ALA A 48 -10.63 -10.53 5.98
C ALA A 48 -9.54 -11.40 6.64
N VAL A 49 -9.49 -12.70 6.29
CA VAL A 49 -8.45 -13.62 6.81
C VAL A 49 -7.06 -13.20 6.32
N TYR A 50 -6.91 -12.87 5.03
CA TYR A 50 -5.64 -12.41 4.48
C TYR A 50 -5.14 -11.14 5.16
N LEU A 51 -6.00 -10.13 5.33
CA LEU A 51 -5.64 -8.89 6.03
C LEU A 51 -5.29 -9.16 7.50
N GLY A 52 -6.04 -10.02 8.18
CA GLY A 52 -5.74 -10.40 9.56
C GLY A 52 -4.36 -11.05 9.70
N LEU A 53 -4.04 -12.00 8.82
CA LEU A 53 -2.74 -12.68 8.81
C LEU A 53 -1.61 -11.71 8.44
N LYS A 54 -1.85 -10.81 7.47
CA LYS A 54 -0.87 -9.79 7.06
C LYS A 54 -0.57 -8.81 8.19
N LEU A 55 -1.58 -8.40 8.96
CA LEU A 55 -1.42 -7.50 10.10
C LEU A 55 -0.62 -8.17 11.23
N ALA A 56 -0.88 -9.45 11.49
CA ALA A 56 -0.10 -10.25 12.43
C ALA A 56 1.37 -10.37 12.00
N GLN A 57 1.63 -10.64 10.71
CA GLN A 57 2.99 -10.67 10.16
C GLN A 57 3.71 -9.32 10.30
N MET A 58 3.03 -8.20 10.03
CA MET A 58 3.60 -6.87 10.19
C MET A 58 4.02 -6.58 11.63
N LYS A 59 3.16 -6.93 12.60
CA LYS A 59 3.48 -6.79 14.03
C LYS A 59 4.72 -7.58 14.43
N LEU A 60 4.80 -8.85 14.03
CA LEU A 60 5.97 -9.70 14.28
C LEU A 60 7.24 -9.17 13.61
N SER A 61 7.14 -8.59 12.41
CA SER A 61 8.29 -8.01 11.72
C SER A 61 8.83 -6.75 12.40
N GLN A 62 7.95 -5.97 13.05
CA GLN A 62 8.34 -4.74 13.74
C GLN A 62 9.12 -5.03 15.02
N GLU A 63 8.68 -6.02 15.80
CA GLU A 63 9.41 -6.46 17.00
C GLU A 63 10.81 -6.99 16.65
N ARG A 64 10.91 -7.76 15.56
CA ARG A 64 12.20 -8.23 15.04
C ARG A 64 13.11 -7.07 14.60
N TYR A 65 12.57 -6.13 13.83
CA TYR A 65 13.35 -4.99 13.36
C TYR A 65 13.88 -4.12 14.50
N LEU A 66 13.08 -3.89 15.54
CA LEU A 66 13.51 -3.13 16.72
C LEU A 66 14.62 -3.87 17.46
N GLN A 67 14.47 -5.18 17.66
CA GLN A 67 15.48 -6.00 18.32
C GLN A 67 16.81 -6.03 17.54
N ASP A 68 16.74 -6.15 16.21
CA ASP A 68 17.91 -6.14 15.35
C ASP A 68 18.58 -4.74 15.39
N ALA A 69 17.81 -3.67 15.33
CA ALA A 69 18.32 -2.30 15.42
C ALA A 69 19.04 -2.03 16.76
N ASP A 70 18.46 -2.44 17.89
CA ASP A 70 19.08 -2.31 19.21
C ASP A 70 20.39 -3.08 19.30
N SER A 71 20.45 -4.29 18.73
CA SER A 71 21.68 -5.08 18.68
C SER A 71 22.79 -4.41 17.86
N HIS A 72 22.41 -3.77 16.75
CA HIS A 72 23.34 -3.00 15.91
C HIS A 72 23.85 -1.77 16.64
N VAL A 73 22.98 -1.03 17.34
CA VAL A 73 23.38 0.13 18.14
C VAL A 73 24.35 -0.30 19.23
N ALA A 74 24.03 -1.35 20.00
CA ALA A 74 24.92 -1.85 21.05
C ALA A 74 26.30 -2.28 20.52
N SER A 75 26.34 -2.92 19.34
CA SER A 75 27.61 -3.25 18.67
C SER A 75 28.42 -2.00 18.34
N LEU A 76 27.78 -0.97 17.75
CA LEU A 76 28.44 0.27 17.40
C LEU A 76 28.91 1.05 18.62
N GLU A 77 28.09 1.08 19.69
CA GLU A 77 28.47 1.68 20.97
C GLU A 77 29.71 1.00 21.57
N SER A 78 29.79 -0.33 21.50
CA SER A 78 30.98 -1.05 21.97
C SER A 78 32.23 -0.75 21.14
N GLU A 79 32.08 -0.57 19.83
CA GLU A 79 33.19 -0.21 18.94
C GLU A 79 33.67 1.21 19.23
N ILE A 80 32.75 2.15 19.42
CA ILE A 80 33.07 3.53 19.81
C ILE A 80 33.82 3.55 21.14
N ALA A 81 33.32 2.84 22.16
CA ALA A 81 33.98 2.76 23.46
C ALA A 81 35.42 2.23 23.35
N ALA A 82 35.63 1.18 22.55
CA ALA A 82 36.96 0.62 22.30
C ALA A 82 37.89 1.60 21.54
N LEU A 83 37.35 2.40 20.63
CA LEU A 83 38.10 3.43 19.91
C LEU A 83 38.47 4.62 20.82
N GLU A 84 37.56 5.03 21.69
CA GLU A 84 37.82 6.07 22.69
C GLU A 84 38.91 5.64 23.67
N GLU A 85 38.84 4.41 24.19
CA GLU A 85 39.89 3.85 25.06
C GLU A 85 41.26 3.88 24.37
N LYS A 86 41.34 3.41 23.12
CA LYS A 86 42.58 3.47 22.31
C LYS A 86 43.10 4.89 22.15
N ARG A 87 42.22 5.87 21.90
CA ARG A 87 42.58 7.29 21.76
C ARG A 87 43.07 7.89 23.09
N GLN A 88 42.45 7.54 24.20
CA GLN A 88 42.87 8.00 25.53
C GLN A 88 44.27 7.46 25.87
N HIS A 89 44.54 6.18 25.59
CA HIS A 89 45.88 5.60 25.79
C HIS A 89 46.96 6.20 24.89
N THR A 90 46.65 6.58 23.64
CA THR A 90 47.62 7.26 22.77
C THR A 90 47.86 8.71 23.19
N SER A 91 46.85 9.38 23.74
CA SER A 91 46.96 10.78 24.19
C SER A 91 47.79 10.95 25.47
N THR A 92 47.86 9.92 26.32
CA THR A 92 48.74 9.92 27.51
C THR A 92 50.23 9.68 27.20
N VAL A 93 50.58 9.32 25.96
CA VAL A 93 51.97 8.97 25.57
C VAL A 93 52.70 10.12 24.83
N SER A 94 52.04 11.26 24.56
CA SER A 94 52.66 12.35 23.79
C SER A 94 52.91 13.61 24.64
N THR A 95 54.05 13.62 25.32
CA THR A 95 54.80 14.83 25.69
C THR A 95 55.36 15.45 24.38
N PRO A 96 55.32 16.79 24.19
CA PRO A 96 55.46 17.41 22.87
C PRO A 96 56.92 17.49 22.42
N VAL A 97 57.23 16.94 21.25
CA VAL A 97 58.49 17.20 20.54
C VAL A 97 58.14 17.87 19.20
N LEU A 98 58.48 19.16 19.11
CA LEU A 98 58.56 19.92 17.86
C LEU A 98 59.47 19.16 16.87
N VAL A 99 58.92 18.71 15.73
CA VAL A 99 59.70 18.53 14.50
C VAL A 99 58.82 18.87 13.29
N SER A 100 59.41 19.66 12.41
CA SER A 100 58.87 20.40 11.27
C SER A 100 58.35 19.55 10.09
N GLU A 101 57.47 20.18 9.29
CA GLU A 101 57.03 19.92 7.88
C GLU A 101 58.11 19.34 6.91
N PRO A 102 57.81 18.91 5.64
CA PRO A 102 56.60 19.09 4.80
C PRO A 102 56.18 17.84 3.95
N THR A 103 55.10 17.95 3.16
CA THR A 103 54.87 17.46 1.75
C THR A 103 53.54 16.78 1.37
N THR A 104 52.88 17.45 0.41
CA THR A 104 51.98 17.01 -0.68
C THR A 104 50.48 16.74 -0.42
N PRO A 105 49.56 17.45 -1.11
CA PRO A 105 48.13 17.15 -1.09
C PRO A 105 47.82 15.94 -1.99
N ARG A 106 47.41 14.84 -1.36
CA ARG A 106 46.86 13.65 -2.05
C ARG A 106 45.44 13.96 -2.56
N SER A 107 45.36 14.44 -3.80
CA SER A 107 44.12 14.48 -4.57
C SER A 107 43.66 13.04 -4.85
N SER A 108 42.64 12.59 -4.10
CA SER A 108 42.07 11.25 -4.21
C SER A 108 40.67 11.36 -4.79
N SER A 109 40.59 10.94 -6.06
CA SER A 109 39.42 10.87 -6.93
C SER A 109 38.19 10.21 -6.27
N TRP A 110 37.19 11.03 -5.96
CA TRP A 110 35.80 10.60 -5.73
C TRP A 110 34.94 11.04 -6.90
N ARG A 111 35.20 10.47 -8.08
CA ARG A 111 34.37 10.66 -9.27
C ARG A 111 33.89 9.32 -9.80
N PHE A 112 33.07 8.63 -9.02
CA PHE A 112 32.21 7.55 -9.49
C PHE A 112 30.92 7.56 -8.68
N TRP A 113 30.18 8.66 -8.85
CA TRP A 113 28.71 8.69 -8.82
C TRP A 113 28.27 8.97 -10.25
#